data_AF-A0A8T4QXH1-F1
#
_entry.id   AF-A0A8T4QXH1-F1
#
_cell.length_a   1.000
_cell.length_b   1.000
_cell.length_c   1.000
_cell.angle_alpha   90.00
_cell.angle_beta   90.00
_cell.angle_gamma   90.00
#
_symmetry.space_group_name_H-M   'P 1'
#
loop_
_entity.id
_entity.type
_entity.pdbx_description
1 polymer ?
#
loop_
_entity_poly.entity_id
_entity_poly.type
_entity_poly.pdbx_seq_one_letter_code
_entity_poly.pdbx_strand_id
1 'polypeptide(L)'
;MVRTEIVEAHHLEEKIAKESAAYHTFKSLEHWQPLTKIITPEELLLSSHYVYGLFDYLYQKTRTLYEHLPLRRNGERPFIHPLNVAWGLQKAGVQDGLTYCVALLHDFVEEIVDSYKDEKNVPEDNTGIALLDKYEETVFSNLEGDLSRYCQQNGMEQSYGEKIVATVRLLTRHKRHFYYQSISQIFDCQHEELREKAIAVKLADRSHNILSIEKFSEEVRIYECFKNLFILNNVKEYLLTKNWSEKSELLPIEKLFKKCAKATYDAFLTTGHLSRAKGIAPVTPLIQLALKKYEFERSGFSCVTEMEEDETHPVRLFQGIIRKYDACLHDEYDTFLDKTEEERKYCRNFFYDFNLTPEQVQAVIDYKDAYALKEVVACLLYQPKYVLQLFLCSALTKEGRIE
;
A
#
# COMPACT_ATOMS: atom_id res chain seq x y z
N MET A 1 -41.26 -15.41 -31.14
CA MET A 1 -41.74 -14.30 -30.29
C MET A 1 -41.07 -14.32 -28.92
N VAL A 2 -41.22 -15.36 -28.10
CA VAL A 2 -40.66 -15.43 -26.72
C VAL A 2 -39.14 -15.17 -26.60
N ARG A 3 -38.32 -15.60 -27.56
CA ARG A 3 -36.86 -15.37 -27.54
C ARG A 3 -36.45 -13.91 -27.75
N THR A 4 -37.24 -13.13 -28.48
CA THR A 4 -36.93 -11.72 -28.80
C THR A 4 -37.28 -10.83 -27.62
N GLU A 5 -38.41 -11.08 -26.96
CA GLU A 5 -38.86 -10.37 -25.77
C GLU A 5 -37.92 -10.58 -24.57
N ILE A 6 -37.31 -11.77 -24.42
CA ILE A 6 -36.32 -12.03 -23.36
C ILE A 6 -35.00 -11.28 -23.60
N VAL A 7 -34.56 -11.16 -24.86
CA VAL A 7 -33.32 -10.42 -25.21
C VAL A 7 -33.52 -8.92 -25.04
N GLU A 8 -34.70 -8.40 -25.41
CA GLU A 8 -35.05 -6.99 -25.22
C GLU A 8 -35.21 -6.64 -23.73
N ALA A 9 -35.82 -7.52 -22.92
CA ALA A 9 -35.90 -7.36 -21.48
C ALA A 9 -34.51 -7.38 -20.83
N HIS A 10 -33.62 -8.29 -21.23
CA HIS A 10 -32.24 -8.33 -20.74
C HIS A 10 -31.47 -7.05 -21.09
N HIS A 11 -31.62 -6.52 -22.30
CA HIS A 11 -30.97 -5.27 -22.70
C HIS A 11 -31.53 -4.05 -21.95
N LEU A 12 -32.83 -4.05 -21.65
CA LEU A 12 -33.46 -2.99 -20.87
C LEU A 12 -33.01 -3.04 -19.40
N GLU A 13 -32.96 -4.23 -18.79
CA GLU A 13 -32.42 -4.43 -17.43
C GLU A 13 -30.94 -4.08 -17.35
N GLU A 14 -30.14 -4.46 -18.36
CA GLU A 14 -28.72 -4.14 -18.41
C GLU A 14 -28.48 -2.62 -18.58
N LYS A 15 -29.35 -1.93 -19.32
CA LYS A 15 -29.31 -0.47 -19.48
C LYS A 15 -29.74 0.25 -18.20
N ILE A 16 -30.82 -0.18 -17.56
CA ILE A 16 -31.30 0.35 -16.27
C ILE A 16 -30.26 0.12 -15.17
N ALA A 17 -29.65 -1.08 -15.14
CA ALA A 17 -28.53 -1.37 -14.25
C ALA A 17 -27.36 -0.42 -14.54
N LYS A 18 -26.98 -0.24 -15.81
CA LYS A 18 -25.87 0.64 -16.24
C LYS A 18 -26.04 2.11 -15.84
N GLU A 19 -27.27 2.59 -15.72
CA GLU A 19 -27.62 3.96 -15.35
C GLU A 19 -27.85 4.13 -13.84
N SER A 20 -27.86 3.04 -13.07
CA SER A 20 -28.10 3.11 -11.62
C SER A 20 -26.90 3.68 -10.86
N ALA A 21 -27.18 4.47 -9.81
CA ALA A 21 -26.14 4.99 -8.91
C ALA A 21 -25.32 3.86 -8.25
N ALA A 22 -25.96 2.73 -7.94
CA ALA A 22 -25.31 1.53 -7.42
C ALA A 22 -24.30 0.95 -8.43
N TYR A 23 -24.67 0.87 -9.70
CA TYR A 23 -23.77 0.39 -10.76
C TYR A 23 -22.62 1.36 -11.03
N HIS A 24 -22.85 2.68 -11.05
CA HIS A 24 -21.77 3.65 -11.17
C HIS A 24 -20.80 3.61 -9.98
N THR A 25 -21.33 3.35 -8.78
CA THR A 25 -20.55 3.14 -7.56
C THR A 25 -19.69 1.87 -7.64
N PHE A 26 -20.22 0.79 -8.25
CA PHE A 26 -19.52 -0.49 -8.40
C PHE A 26 -18.57 -0.54 -9.62
N LYS A 27 -18.90 0.14 -10.71
CA LYS A 27 -18.15 0.10 -11.99
C LYS A 27 -16.95 1.05 -12.02
N SER A 28 -17.00 2.19 -11.33
CA SER A 28 -15.89 3.15 -11.37
C SER A 28 -14.76 2.71 -10.44
N LEU A 29 -13.94 1.76 -10.91
CA LEU A 29 -12.55 1.63 -10.48
C LEU A 29 -11.79 2.86 -10.98
N GLU A 30 -12.00 3.98 -10.30
CA GLU A 30 -11.34 5.23 -10.60
C GLU A 30 -10.39 5.55 -9.46
N HIS A 31 -9.09 5.48 -9.75
CA HIS A 31 -8.00 6.01 -8.94
C HIS A 31 -7.39 7.23 -9.65
N TRP A 32 -6.58 8.01 -8.94
CA TRP A 32 -5.97 9.21 -9.51
C TRP A 32 -4.80 8.84 -10.42
N GLN A 33 -4.65 9.57 -11.52
CA GLN A 33 -3.50 9.43 -12.40
C GLN A 33 -2.28 10.14 -11.80
N PRO A 34 -1.09 9.52 -11.83
CA PRO A 34 0.13 10.12 -11.32
C PRO A 34 0.59 11.27 -12.23
N LEU A 35 1.33 12.20 -11.65
CA LEU A 35 2.11 13.19 -12.36
C LEU A 35 3.24 12.50 -13.11
N THR A 36 3.40 12.83 -14.39
CA THR A 36 4.49 12.36 -15.25
C THR A 36 5.57 13.42 -15.47
N LYS A 37 5.37 14.63 -14.92
CA LYS A 37 6.28 15.77 -15.04
C LYS A 37 6.44 16.46 -13.70
N ILE A 38 7.59 17.12 -13.53
CA ILE A 38 7.83 18.02 -12.41
C ILE A 38 6.94 19.25 -12.59
N ILE A 39 6.14 19.54 -11.56
CA ILE A 39 5.24 20.70 -11.48
C ILE A 39 5.79 21.73 -10.49
N THR A 40 5.37 22.99 -10.59
CA THR A 40 5.86 24.06 -9.71
C THR A 40 5.25 23.96 -8.30
N PRO A 41 5.87 24.58 -7.28
CA PRO A 41 5.30 24.62 -5.94
C PRO A 41 3.89 25.24 -5.90
N GLU A 42 3.63 26.27 -6.71
CA GLU A 42 2.32 26.94 -6.81
C GLU A 42 1.21 26.04 -7.35
N GLU A 43 1.56 25.02 -8.15
CA GLU A 43 0.61 24.03 -8.64
C GLU A 43 0.16 23.07 -7.52
N LEU A 44 0.93 22.94 -6.43
CA LEU A 44 0.64 22.09 -5.27
C LEU A 44 0.02 22.85 -4.11
N LEU A 45 0.58 24.02 -3.78
CA LEU A 45 0.13 24.86 -2.68
C LEU A 45 0.05 26.31 -3.14
N LEU A 46 -1.09 26.96 -2.90
CA LEU A 46 -1.28 28.35 -3.30
C LEU A 46 -0.24 29.26 -2.61
N SER A 47 0.31 30.20 -3.37
CA SER A 47 1.31 31.16 -2.87
C SER A 47 0.79 32.07 -1.75
N SER A 48 -0.53 32.21 -1.63
CA SER A 48 -1.19 32.92 -0.54
C SER A 48 -1.30 32.13 0.76
N HIS A 49 -0.97 30.83 0.75
CA HIS A 49 -1.05 29.99 1.94
C HIS A 49 0.05 30.37 2.94
N TYR A 50 -0.28 30.42 4.24
CA TYR A 50 0.63 30.96 5.27
C TYR A 50 1.94 30.18 5.43
N VAL A 51 1.96 28.88 5.08
CA VAL A 51 3.21 28.07 5.06
C VAL A 51 3.90 28.00 3.70
N TYR A 52 3.45 28.74 2.68
CA TYR A 52 3.97 28.61 1.33
C TYR A 52 5.49 28.80 1.25
N GLY A 53 6.04 29.81 1.94
CA GLY A 53 7.48 30.05 1.96
C GLY A 53 8.28 28.84 2.47
N LEU A 54 7.82 28.22 3.56
CA LEU A 54 8.42 26.99 4.09
C LEU A 54 8.28 25.81 3.11
N PHE A 55 7.12 25.67 2.47
CA PHE A 55 6.89 24.64 1.47
C PHE A 55 7.82 24.78 0.26
N ASP A 56 7.97 25.99 -0.29
CA ASP A 56 8.90 26.26 -1.41
C ASP A 56 10.36 26.01 -1.01
N TYR A 57 10.77 26.45 0.19
CA TYR A 57 12.09 26.14 0.72
C TYR A 57 12.36 24.63 0.75
N LEU A 58 11.40 23.85 1.27
CA LEU A 58 11.50 22.39 1.32
C LEU A 58 11.45 21.75 -0.07
N TYR A 59 10.65 22.28 -0.99
CA TYR A 59 10.61 21.83 -2.38
C TYR A 59 12.01 21.92 -3.01
N GLN A 60 12.70 23.07 -2.88
CA GLN A 60 14.04 23.24 -3.44
C GLN A 60 15.06 22.34 -2.72
N LYS A 61 14.97 22.20 -1.40
CA LYS A 61 15.86 21.33 -0.61
C LYS A 61 15.72 19.86 -1.02
N THR A 62 14.49 19.34 -1.08
CA THR A 62 14.22 17.97 -1.52
C THR A 62 14.64 17.79 -2.97
N ARG A 63 14.32 18.73 -3.86
CA ARG A 63 14.73 18.65 -5.27
C ARG A 63 16.24 18.50 -5.43
N THR A 64 17.01 19.29 -4.68
CA THR A 64 18.47 19.25 -4.72
C THR A 64 19.01 17.86 -4.34
N LEU A 65 18.45 17.22 -3.30
CA LEU A 65 18.82 15.85 -2.93
C LEU A 65 18.51 14.89 -4.09
N TYR A 66 17.28 14.94 -4.60
CA TYR A 66 16.79 13.98 -5.58
C TYR A 66 17.40 14.14 -6.98
N GLU A 67 18.00 15.28 -7.31
CA GLU A 67 18.77 15.46 -8.56
C GLU A 67 20.04 14.60 -8.61
N HIS A 68 20.54 14.14 -7.45
CA HIS A 68 21.73 13.28 -7.35
C HIS A 68 21.38 11.78 -7.25
N LEU A 69 20.10 11.44 -7.08
CA LEU A 69 19.65 10.06 -6.95
C LEU A 69 19.45 9.38 -8.31
N PRO A 70 19.65 8.05 -8.41
CA PRO A 70 19.42 7.33 -9.65
C PRO A 70 17.95 7.39 -10.08
N LEU A 71 17.70 7.12 -11.37
CA LEU A 71 16.34 6.99 -11.89
C LEU A 71 15.59 5.88 -11.15
N ARG A 72 14.28 6.09 -10.94
CA ARG A 72 13.41 5.04 -10.40
C ARG A 72 13.37 3.87 -11.38
N ARG A 73 12.95 2.69 -10.89
CA ARG A 73 12.86 1.46 -11.70
C ARG A 73 11.98 1.58 -12.96
N ASN A 74 11.07 2.56 -13.01
CA ASN A 74 10.22 2.86 -14.18
C ASN A 74 10.84 3.92 -15.12
N GLY A 75 12.09 4.32 -14.88
CA GLY A 75 12.80 5.34 -15.68
C GLY A 75 12.46 6.79 -15.31
N GLU A 76 11.56 7.02 -14.35
CA GLU A 76 11.19 8.37 -13.93
C GLU A 76 12.26 9.04 -13.06
N ARG A 77 12.29 10.37 -13.11
CA ARG A 77 13.11 11.17 -12.20
C ARG A 77 12.61 10.95 -10.77
N PRO A 78 13.50 10.69 -9.80
CA PRO A 78 13.07 10.31 -8.46
C PRO A 78 12.27 11.41 -7.76
N PHE A 79 12.57 12.69 -8.03
CA PHE A 79 11.84 13.83 -7.45
C PHE A 79 10.34 13.87 -7.80
N ILE A 80 9.91 13.21 -8.87
CA ILE A 80 8.48 13.10 -9.21
C ILE A 80 7.70 12.34 -8.13
N HIS A 81 8.35 11.46 -7.36
CA HIS A 81 7.71 10.69 -6.30
C HIS A 81 7.12 11.55 -5.17
N PRO A 82 7.91 12.37 -4.44
CA PRO A 82 7.34 13.24 -3.40
C PRO A 82 6.31 14.24 -3.94
N LEU A 83 6.42 14.68 -5.21
CA LEU A 83 5.41 15.51 -5.84
C LEU A 83 4.08 14.78 -6.05
N ASN A 84 4.13 13.50 -6.43
CA ASN A 84 2.93 12.66 -6.53
C ASN A 84 2.25 12.44 -5.17
N VAL A 85 3.03 12.34 -4.09
CA VAL A 85 2.48 12.26 -2.73
C VAL A 85 1.73 13.56 -2.39
N ALA A 86 2.37 14.72 -2.57
CA ALA A 86 1.73 16.02 -2.37
C ALA A 86 0.49 16.23 -3.26
N TRP A 87 0.55 15.78 -4.52
CA TRP A 87 -0.56 15.83 -5.46
C TRP A 87 -1.75 14.95 -5.02
N GLY A 88 -1.47 13.75 -4.50
CA GLY A 88 -2.49 12.88 -3.93
C GLY A 88 -3.22 13.54 -2.76
N LEU A 89 -2.49 14.22 -1.87
CA LEU A 89 -3.08 15.00 -0.78
C LEU A 89 -3.96 16.15 -1.29
N GLN A 90 -3.49 16.87 -2.33
CA GLN A 90 -4.26 17.93 -2.98
C GLN A 90 -5.56 17.42 -3.57
N LYS A 91 -5.52 16.30 -4.31
CA LYS A 91 -6.70 15.68 -4.91
C LYS A 91 -7.68 15.15 -3.88
N ALA A 92 -7.19 14.75 -2.70
CA ALA A 92 -8.04 14.39 -1.57
C ALA A 92 -8.74 15.59 -0.92
N GLY A 93 -8.25 16.81 -1.16
CA GLY A 93 -8.73 18.04 -0.54
C GLY A 93 -8.13 18.31 0.83
N VAL A 94 -6.93 17.79 1.13
CA VAL A 94 -6.19 18.14 2.36
C VAL A 94 -5.85 19.63 2.33
N GLN A 95 -6.27 20.37 3.36
CA GLN A 95 -6.07 21.82 3.46
C GLN A 95 -4.86 22.20 4.33
N ASP A 96 -4.36 21.28 5.14
CA ASP A 96 -3.24 21.55 6.04
C ASP A 96 -1.91 21.59 5.29
N GLY A 97 -1.38 22.81 5.09
CA GLY A 97 -0.12 23.03 4.39
C GLY A 97 1.09 22.32 5.02
N LEU A 98 1.10 22.06 6.34
CA LEU A 98 2.20 21.30 6.96
C LEU A 98 2.22 19.85 6.47
N THR A 99 1.06 19.26 6.15
CA THR A 99 0.99 17.91 5.56
C THR A 99 1.68 17.85 4.20
N TYR A 100 1.64 18.94 3.42
CA TYR A 100 2.36 19.04 2.14
C TYR A 100 3.88 19.14 2.34
N CYS A 101 4.32 19.88 3.35
CA CYS A 101 5.74 19.91 3.73
C CYS A 101 6.24 18.51 4.13
N VAL A 102 5.45 17.76 4.91
CA VAL A 102 5.76 16.36 5.26
C VAL A 102 5.80 15.48 4.01
N ALA A 103 4.87 15.64 3.07
CA ALA A 103 4.87 14.86 1.82
C ALA A 103 6.16 15.06 0.99
N LEU A 104 6.73 16.27 0.98
CA LEU A 104 8.02 16.51 0.32
C LEU A 104 9.20 15.86 1.03
N LEU A 105 9.08 15.61 2.34
CA LEU A 105 10.16 15.10 3.18
C LEU A 105 10.01 13.64 3.60
N HIS A 106 8.91 12.97 3.25
CA HIS A 106 8.55 11.66 3.83
C HIS A 106 9.65 10.59 3.67
N ASP A 107 10.35 10.60 2.54
CA ASP A 107 11.49 9.71 2.27
C ASP A 107 12.86 10.42 2.39
N PHE A 108 12.88 11.73 2.68
CA PHE A 108 14.11 12.55 2.62
C PHE A 108 15.21 12.02 3.55
N VAL A 109 14.86 11.64 4.77
CA VAL A 109 15.81 11.10 5.75
C VAL A 109 16.28 9.71 5.33
N GLU A 110 15.35 8.85 4.89
CA GLU A 110 15.67 7.49 4.42
C GLU A 110 16.63 7.52 3.23
N GLU A 111 16.39 8.37 2.23
CA GLU A 111 17.24 8.50 1.04
C GLU A 111 18.65 9.00 1.37
N ILE A 112 18.81 9.89 2.36
CA ILE A 112 20.14 10.33 2.82
C ILE A 112 20.87 9.19 3.53
N VAL A 113 20.17 8.43 4.38
CA VAL A 113 20.75 7.30 5.11
C VAL A 113 21.13 6.17 4.14
N ASP A 114 20.30 5.88 3.14
CA ASP A 114 20.58 4.88 2.11
C ASP A 114 21.74 5.29 1.22
N SER A 115 21.80 6.55 0.79
CA SER A 115 22.96 7.09 0.07
C SER A 115 24.25 6.93 0.88
N TYR A 116 24.21 7.20 2.19
CA TYR A 116 25.36 6.99 3.07
C TYR A 116 25.73 5.52 3.23
N LYS A 117 24.75 4.61 3.35
CA LYS A 117 24.97 3.17 3.40
C LYS A 117 25.76 2.71 2.17
N ASP A 118 25.33 3.12 0.99
CA ASP A 118 25.92 2.74 -0.28
C ASP A 118 27.32 3.36 -0.46
N GLU A 119 27.46 4.67 -0.21
CA GLU A 119 28.74 5.38 -0.33
C GLU A 119 29.83 4.84 0.62
N LYS A 120 29.43 4.42 1.83
CA LYS A 120 30.35 3.90 2.84
C LYS A 120 30.46 2.38 2.86
N ASN A 121 29.71 1.67 1.99
CA ASN A 121 29.62 0.22 1.98
C ASN A 121 29.36 -0.36 3.38
N VAL A 122 28.38 0.21 4.09
CA VAL A 122 28.06 -0.21 5.46
C VAL A 122 27.50 -1.64 5.43
N PRO A 123 28.02 -2.57 6.26
CA PRO A 123 27.56 -3.96 6.28
C PRO A 123 26.11 -4.07 6.74
N GLU A 124 25.43 -5.15 6.37
CA GLU A 124 24.03 -5.42 6.75
C GLU A 124 23.91 -6.19 8.08
N ASP A 125 24.95 -6.14 8.91
CA ASP A 125 24.97 -6.75 10.24
C ASP A 125 24.53 -5.77 11.33
N ASN A 126 24.44 -6.25 12.57
CA ASN A 126 24.07 -5.42 13.72
C ASN A 126 24.99 -4.20 13.94
N THR A 127 26.26 -4.28 13.51
CA THR A 127 27.20 -3.17 13.64
C THR A 127 26.88 -2.09 12.62
N GLY A 128 26.59 -2.48 11.38
CA GLY A 128 26.16 -1.56 10.34
C GLY A 128 24.80 -0.93 10.64
N ILE A 129 23.83 -1.70 11.15
CA ILE A 129 22.53 -1.17 11.59
C ILE A 129 22.72 -0.10 12.67
N ALA A 130 23.53 -0.36 13.69
CA ALA A 130 23.80 0.61 14.75
C ALA A 130 24.50 1.89 14.24
N LEU A 131 25.36 1.75 13.22
CA LEU A 131 25.99 2.90 12.56
C LEU A 131 24.95 3.75 11.79
N LEU A 132 24.08 3.10 11.02
CA LEU A 132 23.03 3.78 10.25
C LEU A 132 22.02 4.46 11.17
N ASP A 133 21.63 3.83 12.28
CA ASP A 133 20.75 4.45 13.29
C ASP A 133 21.35 5.75 13.87
N LYS A 134 22.64 5.73 14.20
CA LYS A 134 23.33 6.93 14.71
C LYS A 134 23.40 8.03 13.65
N TYR A 135 23.60 7.64 12.39
CA TYR A 135 23.62 8.58 11.27
C TYR A 135 22.23 9.17 11.02
N GLU A 136 21.18 8.35 11.04
CA GLU A 136 19.78 8.75 10.94
C GLU A 136 19.43 9.82 12.00
N GLU A 137 19.81 9.63 13.26
CA GLU A 137 19.59 10.64 14.31
C GLU A 137 20.33 11.95 14.03
N THR A 138 21.52 11.88 13.42
CA THR A 138 22.27 13.08 13.02
C THR A 138 21.54 13.81 11.88
N VAL A 139 21.00 13.08 10.91
CA VAL A 139 20.21 13.65 9.81
C VAL A 139 18.95 14.33 10.35
N PHE A 140 18.22 13.68 11.26
CA PHE A 140 17.06 14.29 11.92
C PHE A 140 17.43 15.56 12.69
N SER A 141 18.49 15.52 13.49
CA SER A 141 18.95 16.69 14.26
C SER A 141 19.31 17.86 13.35
N ASN A 142 19.95 17.59 12.21
CA ASN A 142 20.27 18.61 11.22
C ASN A 142 19.01 19.18 10.56
N LEU A 143 18.04 18.32 10.19
CA LEU A 143 16.78 18.75 9.61
C LEU A 143 15.98 19.63 10.58
N GLU A 144 15.91 19.24 11.87
CA GLU A 144 15.27 20.01 12.93
C GLU A 144 15.93 21.38 13.13
N GLY A 145 17.26 21.42 13.20
CA GLY A 145 18.02 22.67 13.31
C GLY A 145 17.81 23.59 12.10
N ASP A 146 17.76 23.03 10.89
CA ASP A 146 17.50 23.79 9.66
C ASP A 146 16.09 24.37 9.62
N LEU A 147 15.08 23.57 9.97
CA LEU A 147 13.68 24.01 9.99
C LEU A 147 13.42 25.05 11.08
N SER A 148 13.98 24.86 12.26
CA SER A 148 13.88 25.82 13.36
C SER A 148 14.50 27.17 13.00
N ARG A 149 15.68 27.16 12.36
CA ARG A 149 16.35 28.37 11.87
C ARG A 149 15.51 29.07 10.80
N TYR A 150 14.98 28.33 9.83
CA TYR A 150 14.13 28.88 8.78
C TYR A 150 12.88 29.54 9.37
N CYS A 151 12.19 28.85 10.29
CA CYS A 151 10.98 29.39 10.93
C CYS A 151 11.30 30.67 11.71
N GLN A 152 12.39 30.70 12.48
CA GLN A 152 12.82 31.89 13.23
C GLN A 152 13.12 33.08 12.31
N GLN A 153 13.87 32.86 11.23
CA GLN A 153 14.27 33.93 10.30
C GLN A 153 13.10 34.52 9.52
N ASN A 154 12.05 33.73 9.28
CA ASN A 154 10.87 34.15 8.52
C ASN A 154 9.66 34.49 9.41
N GLY A 155 9.84 34.56 10.73
CA GLY A 155 8.77 34.91 11.67
C GLY A 155 7.63 33.89 11.73
N MET A 156 7.90 32.62 11.41
CA MET A 156 6.94 31.52 11.48
C MET A 156 6.94 30.86 12.86
N GLU A 157 5.86 30.15 13.19
CA GLU A 157 5.76 29.41 14.45
C GLU A 157 6.81 28.30 14.51
N GLN A 158 7.61 28.25 15.58
CA GLN A 158 8.67 27.25 15.72
C GLN A 158 8.12 25.82 15.75
N SER A 159 6.91 25.64 16.29
CA SER A 159 6.23 24.34 16.34
C SER A 159 6.01 23.72 14.95
N TYR A 160 6.05 24.50 13.86
CA TYR A 160 5.89 23.96 12.50
C TYR A 160 7.03 23.03 12.13
N GLY A 161 8.27 23.42 12.42
CA GLY A 161 9.45 22.58 12.18
C GLY A 161 9.38 21.30 12.99
N GLU A 162 9.07 21.41 14.29
CA GLU A 162 8.93 20.28 15.21
C GLU A 162 7.86 19.29 14.75
N LYS A 163 6.67 19.77 14.37
CA LYS A 163 5.58 18.93 13.87
C LYS A 163 5.95 18.23 12.56
N ILE A 164 6.62 18.92 11.63
CA ILE A 164 7.09 18.32 10.38
C ILE A 164 8.07 17.18 10.68
N VAL A 165 9.10 17.44 11.48
CA VAL A 165 10.12 16.44 11.83
C VAL A 165 9.51 15.25 12.55
N ALA A 166 8.63 15.49 13.54
CA ALA A 166 7.96 14.44 14.27
C ALA A 166 7.10 13.56 13.34
N THR A 167 6.40 14.16 12.37
CA THR A 167 5.59 13.40 11.41
C THR A 167 6.47 12.63 10.40
N VAL A 168 7.55 13.24 9.90
CA VAL A 168 8.51 12.56 9.00
C VAL A 168 9.15 11.36 9.70
N ARG A 169 9.44 11.47 11.00
CA ARG A 169 9.98 10.36 11.80
C ARG A 169 9.02 9.17 11.85
N LEU A 170 7.71 9.39 11.98
CA LEU A 170 6.69 8.33 11.92
C LEU A 170 6.61 7.63 10.55
N LEU A 171 7.01 8.31 9.47
CA LEU A 171 6.94 7.81 8.10
C LEU A 171 8.23 7.11 7.64
N THR A 172 9.34 7.39 8.32
CA THR A 172 10.67 6.89 7.97
C THR A 172 10.79 5.40 8.31
N ARG A 173 11.26 4.59 7.36
CA ARG A 173 11.62 3.21 7.66
C ARG A 173 12.98 3.15 8.33
N HIS A 174 12.98 2.87 9.63
CA HIS A 174 14.20 2.70 10.41
C HIS A 174 14.90 1.40 10.04
N LYS A 175 16.21 1.46 9.77
CA LYS A 175 16.98 0.28 9.32
C LYS A 175 17.09 -0.82 10.39
N ARG A 176 16.91 -0.47 11.67
CA ARG A 176 16.80 -1.39 12.81
C ARG A 176 15.47 -2.14 12.94
N HIS A 177 14.43 -1.71 12.24
CA HIS A 177 13.08 -2.26 12.38
C HIS A 177 12.68 -3.07 11.14
N PHE A 178 11.92 -4.13 11.36
CA PHE A 178 11.16 -4.76 10.27
C PHE A 178 10.09 -3.82 9.72
N TYR A 179 9.57 -4.14 8.54
CA TYR A 179 8.63 -3.27 7.82
C TYR A 179 7.39 -2.92 8.64
N TYR A 180 6.74 -3.93 9.25
CA TYR A 180 5.54 -3.72 10.07
C TYR A 180 5.80 -2.90 11.33
N GLN A 181 6.93 -3.12 11.99
CA GLN A 181 7.30 -2.36 13.18
C GLN A 181 7.54 -0.88 12.86
N SER A 182 8.08 -0.55 11.69
CA SER A 182 8.21 0.85 11.27
C SER A 182 6.84 1.50 11.03
N ILE A 183 5.93 0.79 10.36
CA ILE A 183 4.59 1.31 10.03
C ILE A 183 3.69 1.40 11.26
N SER A 184 3.82 0.48 12.22
CA SER A 184 2.96 0.47 13.41
C SER A 184 3.09 1.75 14.23
N GLN A 185 4.26 2.39 14.21
CA GLN A 185 4.50 3.66 14.89
C GLN A 185 3.50 4.75 14.48
N ILE A 186 3.04 4.76 13.23
CA ILE A 186 2.01 5.69 12.76
C ILE A 186 0.72 5.49 13.57
N PHE A 187 0.27 4.23 13.72
CA PHE A 187 -1.01 3.89 14.33
C PHE A 187 -0.95 3.94 15.87
N ASP A 188 0.20 3.60 16.45
CA ASP A 188 0.48 3.65 17.89
C ASP A 188 0.75 5.08 18.41
N CYS A 189 0.93 6.04 17.50
CA CYS A 189 1.15 7.44 17.86
C CYS A 189 -0.04 8.01 18.64
N GLN A 190 0.24 8.51 19.85
CA GLN A 190 -0.76 9.10 20.74
C GLN A 190 -1.15 10.54 20.36
N HIS A 191 -0.32 11.21 19.55
CA HIS A 191 -0.59 12.56 19.06
C HIS A 191 -1.47 12.51 17.82
N GLU A 192 -2.77 12.72 18.03
CA GLU A 192 -3.79 12.59 16.97
C GLU A 192 -3.47 13.38 15.70
N GLU A 193 -3.05 14.63 15.85
CA GLU A 193 -2.71 15.50 14.71
C GLU A 193 -1.56 14.93 13.87
N LEU A 194 -0.52 14.41 14.51
CA LEU A 194 0.65 13.84 13.82
C LEU A 194 0.27 12.50 13.16
N ARG A 195 -0.52 11.69 13.86
CA ARG A 195 -1.04 10.42 13.34
C ARG A 195 -1.90 10.64 12.09
N GLU A 196 -2.83 11.58 12.11
CA GLU A 196 -3.67 11.90 10.94
C GLU A 196 -2.85 12.35 9.73
N LYS A 197 -1.86 13.24 9.93
CA LYS A 197 -0.94 13.67 8.88
C LYS A 197 -0.13 12.51 8.31
N ALA A 198 0.45 11.67 9.17
CA ALA A 198 1.23 10.51 8.77
C ALA A 198 0.36 9.50 7.99
N ILE A 199 -0.87 9.20 8.43
CA ILE A 199 -1.80 8.34 7.70
C ILE A 199 -2.10 8.91 6.31
N ALA A 200 -2.41 10.21 6.21
CA ALA A 200 -2.72 10.85 4.94
C ALA A 200 -1.54 10.76 3.95
N VAL A 201 -0.33 11.10 4.41
CA VAL A 201 0.89 11.02 3.60
C VAL A 201 1.18 9.57 3.21
N LYS A 202 1.03 8.61 4.13
CA LYS A 202 1.31 7.20 3.85
C LYS A 202 0.35 6.60 2.82
N LEU A 203 -0.92 6.96 2.88
CA LEU A 203 -1.90 6.56 1.87
C LEU A 203 -1.58 7.14 0.49
N ALA A 204 -1.14 8.40 0.43
CA ALA A 204 -0.75 9.05 -0.82
C ALA A 204 0.53 8.42 -1.42
N ASP A 205 1.55 8.19 -0.58
CA ASP A 205 2.77 7.45 -0.91
C ASP A 205 2.44 6.08 -1.51
N ARG A 206 1.69 5.26 -0.76
CA ARG A 206 1.37 3.91 -1.23
C ARG A 206 0.50 3.90 -2.48
N SER A 207 -0.43 4.85 -2.62
CA SER A 207 -1.20 4.99 -3.86
C SER A 207 -0.28 5.16 -5.07
N HIS A 208 0.68 6.07 -4.99
CA HIS A 208 1.65 6.29 -6.06
C HIS A 208 2.54 5.06 -6.30
N ASN A 209 3.02 4.42 -5.23
CA ASN A 209 3.85 3.22 -5.36
C ASN A 209 3.11 2.08 -6.08
N ILE A 210 1.84 1.84 -5.74
CA ILE A 210 0.99 0.85 -6.42
C ILE A 210 0.73 1.22 -7.89
N LEU A 211 0.53 2.49 -8.20
CA LEU A 211 0.32 2.94 -9.59
C LEU A 211 1.59 2.80 -10.46
N SER A 212 2.76 2.61 -9.86
CA SER A 212 4.05 2.42 -10.55
C SER A 212 4.56 0.97 -10.54
N ILE A 213 3.68 0.00 -10.21
CA ILE A 213 4.05 -1.40 -9.92
C ILE A 213 4.26 -2.26 -11.19
N GLU A 214 3.93 -1.73 -12.37
CA GLU A 214 3.94 -2.49 -13.63
C GLU A 214 5.32 -3.01 -14.06
N LYS A 215 6.41 -2.42 -13.55
CA LYS A 215 7.79 -2.87 -13.81
C LYS A 215 8.18 -4.17 -13.12
N PHE A 216 7.37 -4.65 -12.17
CA PHE A 216 7.67 -5.83 -11.38
C PHE A 216 7.06 -7.11 -11.98
N SER A 217 7.64 -8.27 -11.67
CA SER A 217 7.04 -9.58 -11.93
C SER A 217 5.75 -9.75 -11.12
N GLU A 218 4.89 -10.70 -11.51
CA GLU A 218 3.61 -10.94 -10.82
C GLU A 218 3.77 -11.23 -9.33
N GLU A 219 4.74 -12.08 -8.97
CA GLU A 219 5.08 -12.38 -7.58
C GLU A 219 5.43 -11.11 -6.77
N VAL A 220 6.30 -10.26 -7.33
CA VAL A 220 6.72 -9.02 -6.67
C VAL A 220 5.58 -8.00 -6.63
N ARG A 221 4.71 -7.96 -7.65
CA ARG A 221 3.49 -7.14 -7.63
C ARG A 221 2.56 -7.56 -6.50
N ILE A 222 2.35 -8.86 -6.31
CA ILE A 222 1.51 -9.39 -5.22
C ILE A 222 2.10 -8.97 -3.87
N TYR A 223 3.41 -9.12 -3.69
CA TYR A 223 4.09 -8.73 -2.46
C TYR A 223 4.00 -7.23 -2.16
N GLU A 224 4.21 -6.36 -3.16
CA GLU A 224 4.07 -4.91 -2.99
C GLU A 224 2.62 -4.48 -2.67
N CYS A 225 1.63 -5.16 -3.25
CA CYS A 225 0.23 -4.95 -2.93
C CYS A 225 -0.12 -5.48 -1.53
N PHE A 226 0.46 -6.61 -1.12
CA PHE A 226 0.32 -7.19 0.22
C PHE A 226 0.84 -6.24 1.31
N LYS A 227 2.00 -5.62 1.12
CA LYS A 227 2.50 -4.57 2.03
C LYS A 227 1.48 -3.44 2.20
N ASN A 228 0.80 -3.06 1.12
CA ASN A 228 -0.24 -2.04 1.19
C ASN A 228 -1.53 -2.52 1.87
N LEU A 229 -1.86 -3.81 1.77
CA LEU A 229 -3.01 -4.40 2.44
C LEU A 229 -2.94 -4.19 3.96
N PHE A 230 -1.76 -4.35 4.56
CA PHE A 230 -1.56 -4.10 5.99
C PHE A 230 -1.88 -2.65 6.38
N ILE A 231 -1.40 -1.69 5.58
CA ILE A 231 -1.66 -0.26 5.79
C ILE A 231 -3.16 0.03 5.65
N LEU A 232 -3.81 -0.49 4.60
CA LEU A 232 -5.25 -0.33 4.41
C LEU A 232 -6.06 -0.91 5.57
N ASN A 233 -5.69 -2.08 6.08
CA ASN A 233 -6.39 -2.72 7.20
C ASN A 233 -6.33 -1.85 8.46
N ASN A 234 -5.14 -1.34 8.81
CA ASN A 234 -4.96 -0.48 9.98
C ASN A 234 -5.58 0.91 9.82
N VAL A 235 -5.56 1.48 8.61
CA VAL A 235 -6.30 2.73 8.32
C VAL A 235 -7.80 2.51 8.44
N LYS A 236 -8.32 1.37 7.99
CA LYS A 236 -9.75 1.03 8.12
C LYS A 236 -10.15 0.95 9.59
N GLU A 237 -9.37 0.27 10.43
CA GLU A 237 -9.57 0.23 11.89
C GLU A 237 -9.57 1.65 12.48
N TYR A 238 -8.54 2.45 12.16
CA TYR A 238 -8.45 3.84 12.60
C TYR A 238 -9.71 4.65 12.24
N LEU A 239 -10.19 4.55 10.99
CA LEU A 239 -11.38 5.29 10.57
C LEU A 239 -12.67 4.78 11.24
N LEU A 240 -12.76 3.49 11.57
CA LEU A 240 -13.86 2.95 12.36
C LEU A 240 -13.90 3.57 13.76
N THR A 241 -12.75 3.76 14.42
CA THR A 241 -12.69 4.45 15.73
C THR A 241 -13.12 5.91 15.66
N LYS A 242 -13.02 6.55 14.48
CA LYS A 242 -13.44 7.93 14.22
C LYS A 242 -14.91 8.09 13.85
N ASN A 243 -15.71 7.03 13.99
CA ASN A 243 -17.08 6.96 13.50
C ASN A 243 -17.16 7.27 12.00
N TRP A 244 -16.41 6.50 11.18
CA TRP A 244 -16.58 6.44 9.73
C TRP A 244 -18.07 6.54 9.42
N SER A 245 -18.46 7.62 8.76
CA SER A 245 -19.85 7.89 8.46
C SER A 245 -20.06 7.75 6.96
N GLU A 246 -21.14 7.11 6.55
CA GLU A 246 -21.57 7.07 5.14
C GLU A 246 -22.13 8.43 4.68
N LYS A 247 -21.53 9.54 5.14
CA LYS A 247 -21.92 10.90 4.75
C LYS A 247 -21.65 11.09 3.25
N SER A 248 -22.45 11.96 2.64
CA SER A 248 -22.33 12.32 1.22
C SER A 248 -21.00 12.99 0.89
N GLU A 249 -20.39 13.70 1.84
CA GLU A 249 -19.09 14.34 1.68
C GLU A 249 -18.03 13.60 2.50
N LEU A 250 -17.09 12.97 1.80
CA LEU A 250 -16.01 12.22 2.41
C LEU A 250 -14.90 13.15 2.89
N LEU A 251 -14.37 12.85 4.08
CA LEU A 251 -13.17 13.50 4.61
C LEU A 251 -11.95 13.17 3.72
N PRO A 252 -10.90 14.02 3.68
CA PRO A 252 -9.73 13.79 2.86
C PRO A 252 -9.07 12.41 3.09
N ILE A 253 -8.95 11.95 4.34
CA ILE A 253 -8.38 10.64 4.66
C ILE A 253 -9.27 9.50 4.12
N GLU A 254 -10.60 9.61 4.21
CA GLU A 254 -11.52 8.62 3.64
C GLU A 254 -11.41 8.55 2.11
N LYS A 255 -11.23 9.71 1.44
CA LYS A 255 -10.98 9.79 0.00
C LYS A 255 -9.65 9.11 -0.37
N LEU A 256 -8.58 9.40 0.37
CA LEU A 256 -7.26 8.77 0.21
C LEU A 256 -7.35 7.25 0.39
N PHE A 257 -8.00 6.78 1.45
CA PHE A 257 -8.21 5.37 1.71
C PHE A 257 -8.94 4.70 0.55
N LYS A 258 -10.07 5.25 0.09
CA LYS A 258 -10.83 4.68 -1.02
C LYS A 258 -10.02 4.62 -2.31
N LYS A 259 -9.27 5.69 -2.63
CA LYS A 259 -8.46 5.75 -3.87
C LYS A 259 -7.27 4.78 -3.79
N CYS A 260 -6.60 4.68 -2.65
CA CYS A 260 -5.52 3.73 -2.40
C CYS A 260 -6.00 2.28 -2.47
N ALA A 261 -7.13 1.97 -1.84
CA ALA A 261 -7.75 0.64 -1.88
C ALA A 261 -8.18 0.27 -3.31
N LYS A 262 -8.78 1.20 -4.06
CA LYS A 262 -9.13 0.97 -5.48
C LYS A 262 -7.90 0.71 -6.35
N ALA A 263 -6.82 1.48 -6.19
CA ALA A 263 -5.56 1.23 -6.90
C ALA A 263 -4.99 -0.15 -6.57
N THR A 264 -5.04 -0.56 -5.31
CA THR A 264 -4.56 -1.89 -4.85
C THR A 264 -5.41 -3.02 -5.40
N TYR A 265 -6.74 -2.86 -5.39
CA TYR A 265 -7.67 -3.80 -6.00
C TYR A 265 -7.37 -3.99 -7.49
N ASP A 266 -7.18 -2.89 -8.20
CA ASP A 266 -6.89 -2.88 -9.64
C ASP A 266 -5.53 -3.51 -9.96
N ALA A 267 -4.51 -3.28 -9.13
CA ALA A 267 -3.21 -3.91 -9.25
C ALA A 267 -3.26 -5.44 -9.05
N PHE A 268 -4.00 -5.92 -8.05
CA PHE A 268 -4.25 -7.36 -7.89
C PHE A 268 -5.04 -7.94 -9.06
N LEU A 269 -6.10 -7.25 -9.51
CA LEU A 269 -6.91 -7.67 -10.65
C LEU A 269 -6.05 -7.82 -11.91
N THR A 270 -5.23 -6.80 -12.21
CA THR A 270 -4.30 -6.79 -13.33
C THR A 270 -3.29 -7.94 -13.22
N THR A 271 -2.74 -8.18 -12.02
CA THR A 271 -1.80 -9.29 -11.79
C THR A 271 -2.47 -10.63 -12.03
N GLY A 272 -3.70 -10.84 -11.55
CA GLY A 272 -4.49 -12.02 -11.87
C GLY A 272 -4.74 -12.19 -13.37
N HIS A 273 -5.02 -11.10 -14.10
CA HIS A 273 -5.18 -11.18 -15.56
C HIS A 273 -3.89 -11.58 -16.28
N LEU A 274 -2.75 -11.05 -15.87
CA LEU A 274 -1.44 -11.42 -16.41
C LEU A 274 -1.12 -12.90 -16.15
N SER A 275 -1.32 -13.37 -14.92
CA SER A 275 -1.14 -14.79 -14.58
C SER A 275 -2.09 -15.68 -15.38
N ARG A 276 -3.36 -15.28 -15.54
CA ARG A 276 -4.34 -16.01 -16.36
C ARG A 276 -3.91 -16.11 -17.82
N ALA A 277 -3.28 -15.07 -18.37
CA ALA A 277 -2.81 -15.03 -19.76
C ALA A 277 -1.69 -16.04 -20.05
N LYS A 278 -1.02 -16.60 -19.02
CA LYS A 278 -0.03 -17.68 -19.13
C LYS A 278 -0.65 -19.07 -19.43
N GLY A 279 -1.94 -19.13 -19.78
CA GLY A 279 -2.60 -20.35 -20.27
C GLY A 279 -3.31 -21.19 -19.19
N ILE A 280 -3.55 -20.63 -18.01
CA ILE A 280 -4.22 -21.32 -16.88
C ILE A 280 -5.74 -21.15 -16.86
N ALA A 281 -6.33 -20.65 -17.96
CA ALA A 281 -7.77 -20.43 -18.06
C ALA A 281 -8.62 -21.69 -17.74
N PRO A 282 -8.22 -22.93 -18.10
CA PRO A 282 -8.99 -24.13 -17.78
C PRO A 282 -9.15 -24.42 -16.28
N VAL A 283 -8.17 -24.05 -15.45
CA VAL A 283 -8.20 -24.30 -13.99
C VAL A 283 -8.76 -23.13 -13.19
N THR A 284 -8.86 -21.94 -13.80
CA THR A 284 -9.33 -20.72 -13.14
C THR A 284 -10.72 -20.88 -12.48
N PRO A 285 -11.74 -21.49 -13.11
CA PRO A 285 -13.05 -21.67 -12.47
C PRO A 285 -12.99 -22.53 -11.20
N LEU A 286 -12.11 -23.53 -11.17
CA LEU A 286 -11.93 -24.39 -10.00
C LEU A 286 -11.34 -23.61 -8.82
N ILE A 287 -10.34 -22.75 -9.10
CA ILE A 287 -9.73 -21.87 -8.10
C ILE A 287 -10.78 -20.89 -7.55
N GLN A 288 -11.57 -20.26 -8.43
CA GLN A 288 -12.61 -19.31 -8.03
C GLN A 288 -13.70 -19.98 -7.18
N LEU A 289 -14.14 -21.18 -7.56
CA LEU A 289 -15.13 -21.95 -6.79
C LEU A 289 -14.58 -22.38 -5.43
N ALA A 290 -13.32 -22.83 -5.38
CA ALA A 290 -12.65 -23.19 -4.14
C ALA A 290 -12.53 -21.98 -3.19
N LEU A 291 -12.25 -20.78 -3.71
CA LEU A 291 -12.26 -19.56 -2.89
C LEU A 291 -13.64 -19.26 -2.32
N LYS A 292 -14.70 -19.40 -3.12
CA LYS A 292 -16.07 -19.17 -2.65
C LYS A 292 -16.50 -20.18 -1.59
N LYS A 293 -16.06 -21.44 -1.72
CA LYS A 293 -16.23 -22.45 -0.68
C LYS A 293 -15.44 -22.10 0.59
N TYR A 294 -14.19 -21.65 0.46
CA TYR A 294 -13.37 -21.18 1.60
C TYR A 294 -14.04 -20.01 2.34
N GLU A 295 -14.54 -19.02 1.60
CA GLU A 295 -15.30 -17.89 2.15
C GLU A 295 -16.56 -18.36 2.90
N PHE A 296 -17.38 -19.21 2.27
CA PHE A 296 -18.66 -19.67 2.80
C PHE A 296 -18.52 -20.59 4.02
N GLU A 297 -17.63 -21.60 3.95
CA GLU A 297 -17.53 -22.64 4.97
C GLU A 297 -16.68 -22.22 6.16
N ARG A 298 -15.68 -21.35 5.93
CA ARG A 298 -14.65 -21.04 6.93
C ARG A 298 -14.60 -19.57 7.32
N SER A 299 -15.48 -18.73 6.76
CA SER A 299 -15.40 -17.27 6.89
C SER A 299 -13.97 -16.78 6.58
N GLY A 300 -13.34 -17.37 5.55
CA GLY A 300 -11.89 -17.33 5.35
C GLY A 300 -11.27 -15.96 5.05
N PHE A 301 -12.10 -14.91 4.92
CA PHE A 301 -11.63 -13.53 4.85
C PHE A 301 -11.74 -12.79 6.18
N SER A 302 -12.26 -13.39 7.24
CA SER A 302 -12.51 -12.68 8.51
C SER A 302 -11.26 -12.50 9.36
N CYS A 303 -10.28 -13.42 9.27
CA CYS A 303 -9.05 -13.41 10.05
C CYS A 303 -7.87 -14.02 9.29
N VAL A 304 -6.65 -13.83 9.82
CA VAL A 304 -5.48 -14.59 9.43
C VAL A 304 -5.66 -16.05 9.85
N THR A 305 -5.46 -16.98 8.91
CA THR A 305 -5.66 -18.42 9.13
C THR A 305 -4.36 -19.21 9.04
N GLU A 306 -4.26 -20.30 9.80
CA GLU A 306 -3.22 -21.33 9.65
C GLU A 306 -3.49 -22.28 8.49
N MET A 307 -2.43 -22.98 8.07
CA MET A 307 -2.53 -24.12 7.17
C MET A 307 -3.01 -25.36 7.92
N GLU A 308 -4.00 -26.05 7.36
CA GLU A 308 -4.42 -27.38 7.83
C GLU A 308 -3.72 -28.45 6.98
N GLU A 309 -2.82 -29.21 7.59
CA GLU A 309 -1.97 -30.17 6.88
C GLU A 309 -2.73 -31.35 6.28
N ASP A 310 -3.89 -31.69 6.83
CA ASP A 310 -4.75 -32.79 6.42
C ASP A 310 -5.81 -32.40 5.38
N GLU A 311 -5.97 -31.10 5.09
CA GLU A 311 -6.90 -30.64 4.06
C GLU A 311 -6.38 -31.04 2.67
N THR A 312 -7.20 -31.81 1.96
CA THR A 312 -6.91 -32.31 0.60
C THR A 312 -7.69 -31.56 -0.46
N HIS A 313 -8.76 -30.86 -0.09
CA HIS A 313 -9.56 -30.03 -0.97
C HIS A 313 -8.79 -28.77 -1.41
N PRO A 314 -9.01 -28.23 -2.62
CA PRO A 314 -8.35 -27.00 -3.11
C PRO A 314 -8.67 -25.74 -2.29
N VAL A 315 -9.50 -25.86 -1.25
CA VAL A 315 -9.72 -24.81 -0.25
C VAL A 315 -8.42 -24.53 0.53
N ARG A 316 -7.57 -25.55 0.75
CA ARG A 316 -6.25 -25.41 1.39
C ARG A 316 -5.39 -24.31 0.78
N LEU A 317 -5.50 -24.12 -0.53
CA LEU A 317 -4.73 -23.12 -1.27
C LEU A 317 -4.93 -21.68 -0.72
N PHE A 318 -6.04 -21.40 -0.06
CA PHE A 318 -6.35 -20.07 0.49
C PHE A 318 -5.99 -19.89 1.97
N GLN A 319 -5.67 -20.99 2.64
CA GLN A 319 -5.17 -20.94 4.01
C GLN A 319 -3.74 -20.36 4.04
N GLY A 320 -3.36 -19.72 5.14
CA GLY A 320 -1.99 -19.26 5.35
C GLY A 320 -1.44 -18.22 4.38
N ILE A 321 -2.22 -17.69 3.42
CA ILE A 321 -1.71 -16.72 2.41
C ILE A 321 -1.07 -15.51 3.10
N ILE A 322 -1.72 -14.94 4.12
CA ILE A 322 -1.16 -13.80 4.86
C ILE A 322 0.15 -14.18 5.55
N ARG A 323 0.20 -15.34 6.23
CA ARG A 323 1.41 -15.83 6.91
C ARG A 323 2.56 -16.14 5.95
N LYS A 324 2.25 -16.58 4.73
CA LYS A 324 3.26 -16.78 3.68
C LYS A 324 3.98 -15.47 3.38
N TYR A 325 3.25 -14.39 3.11
CA TYR A 325 3.87 -13.10 2.82
C TYR A 325 4.41 -12.38 4.06
N ASP A 326 3.90 -12.67 5.25
CA ASP A 326 4.46 -12.21 6.53
C ASP A 326 5.90 -12.69 6.73
N ALA A 327 6.19 -13.97 6.45
CA ALA A 327 7.54 -14.52 6.49
C ALA A 327 8.52 -13.74 5.60
N CYS A 328 8.08 -13.34 4.40
CA CYS A 328 8.89 -12.54 3.48
C CYS A 328 9.15 -11.11 4.00
N LEU A 329 8.30 -10.55 4.87
CA LEU A 329 8.54 -9.25 5.50
C LEU A 329 9.53 -9.28 6.66
N HIS A 330 9.78 -10.47 7.20
CA HIS A 330 10.68 -10.71 8.33
C HIS A 330 12.02 -11.32 7.88
N ASP A 331 12.31 -11.25 6.58
CA ASP A 331 13.48 -11.86 5.94
C ASP A 331 13.61 -13.38 6.19
N GLU A 332 12.49 -14.05 6.48
CA GLU A 332 12.40 -15.52 6.65
C GLU A 332 12.20 -16.20 5.29
N TYR A 333 13.14 -15.93 4.38
CA TYR A 333 13.04 -16.38 2.99
C TYR A 333 12.92 -17.90 2.87
N ASP A 334 13.60 -18.67 3.73
CA ASP A 334 13.49 -20.13 3.74
C ASP A 334 12.04 -20.57 4.02
N THR A 335 11.37 -19.95 5.00
CA THR A 335 9.97 -20.26 5.33
C THR A 335 9.02 -19.87 4.19
N PHE A 336 9.25 -18.73 3.55
CA PHE A 336 8.49 -18.32 2.37
C PHE A 336 8.66 -19.29 1.20
N LEU A 337 9.90 -19.71 0.93
CA LEU A 337 10.24 -20.64 -0.15
C LEU A 337 9.67 -22.04 0.10
N ASP A 338 9.75 -22.54 1.34
CA ASP A 338 9.20 -23.83 1.73
C ASP A 338 7.68 -23.87 1.51
N LYS A 339 6.96 -22.85 2.00
CA LYS A 339 5.50 -22.71 1.78
C LYS A 339 5.16 -22.64 0.30
N THR A 340 5.96 -21.92 -0.48
CA THR A 340 5.73 -21.78 -1.93
C THR A 340 5.97 -23.11 -2.67
N GLU A 341 7.00 -23.88 -2.30
CA GLU A 341 7.25 -25.18 -2.92
C GLU A 341 6.21 -26.23 -2.50
N GLU A 342 5.72 -26.19 -1.27
CA GLU A 342 4.57 -27.00 -0.84
C GLU A 342 3.31 -26.68 -1.66
N GLU A 343 2.99 -25.41 -1.88
CA GLU A 343 1.89 -24.98 -2.74
C GLU A 343 2.10 -25.45 -4.19
N ARG A 344 3.32 -25.35 -4.73
CA ARG A 344 3.64 -25.86 -6.08
C ARG A 344 3.44 -27.36 -6.18
N LYS A 345 3.92 -28.12 -5.19
CA LYS A 345 3.75 -29.58 -5.14
C LYS A 345 2.27 -29.95 -5.07
N TYR A 346 1.49 -29.26 -4.24
CA TYR A 346 0.05 -29.44 -4.17
C TYR A 346 -0.62 -29.14 -5.52
N CYS A 347 -0.32 -28.00 -6.13
CA CYS A 347 -0.90 -27.61 -7.43
C CYS A 347 -0.56 -28.61 -8.54
N ARG A 348 0.69 -29.10 -8.60
CA ARG A 348 1.10 -30.13 -9.57
C ARG A 348 0.29 -31.42 -9.41
N ASN A 349 0.06 -31.84 -8.17
CA ASN A 349 -0.67 -33.07 -7.88
C ASN A 349 -2.18 -32.90 -8.12
N PHE A 350 -2.77 -31.80 -7.64
CA PHE A 350 -4.21 -31.56 -7.73
C PHE A 350 -4.66 -31.28 -9.17
N PHE A 351 -3.87 -30.53 -9.94
CA PHE A 351 -4.16 -30.21 -11.33
C PHE A 351 -3.41 -31.11 -12.33
N TYR A 352 -3.02 -32.33 -11.91
CA TYR A 352 -2.23 -33.26 -12.73
C TYR A 352 -2.85 -33.49 -14.12
N ASP A 353 -4.16 -33.70 -14.19
CA ASP A 353 -4.89 -33.98 -15.43
C ASP A 353 -4.84 -32.82 -16.45
N PHE A 354 -4.54 -31.60 -15.98
CA PHE A 354 -4.42 -30.42 -16.84
C PHE A 354 -3.04 -30.31 -17.51
N ASN A 355 -2.08 -31.19 -17.17
CA ASN A 355 -0.73 -31.23 -17.75
C ASN A 355 -0.02 -29.86 -17.76
N LEU A 356 -0.13 -29.12 -16.65
CA LEU A 356 0.43 -27.78 -16.52
C LEU A 356 1.96 -27.80 -16.55
N THR A 357 2.57 -26.86 -17.27
CA THR A 357 4.02 -26.63 -17.22
C THR A 357 4.44 -26.03 -15.87
N PRO A 358 5.73 -26.06 -15.49
CA PRO A 358 6.20 -25.41 -14.26
C PRO A 358 5.86 -23.91 -14.19
N GLU A 359 5.93 -23.21 -15.31
CA GLU A 359 5.54 -21.80 -15.41
C GLU A 359 4.04 -21.62 -15.18
N GLN A 360 3.20 -22.50 -15.75
CA GLN A 360 1.76 -22.47 -15.53
C GLN A 360 1.38 -22.80 -14.08
N VAL A 361 2.12 -23.69 -13.42
CA VAL A 361 1.92 -23.97 -11.99
C VAL A 361 2.22 -22.73 -11.15
N GLN A 362 3.29 -22.00 -11.44
CA GLN A 362 3.55 -20.72 -10.76
C GLN A 362 2.45 -19.70 -11.06
N ALA A 363 2.00 -19.61 -12.31
CA ALA A 363 0.91 -18.73 -12.69
C ALA A 363 -0.40 -19.05 -11.95
N VAL A 364 -0.68 -20.33 -11.66
CA VAL A 364 -1.82 -20.74 -10.82
C VAL A 364 -1.71 -20.16 -9.42
N ILE A 365 -0.52 -20.22 -8.80
CA ILE A 365 -0.27 -19.67 -7.45
C ILE A 365 -0.42 -18.15 -7.47
N ASP A 366 0.22 -17.46 -8.42
CA ASP A 366 0.15 -16.01 -8.54
C ASP A 366 -1.30 -15.54 -8.77
N TYR A 367 -2.04 -16.24 -9.65
CA TYR A 367 -3.45 -15.96 -9.90
C TYR A 367 -4.28 -16.14 -8.65
N LYS A 368 -4.09 -17.25 -7.95
CA LYS A 368 -4.79 -17.57 -6.69
C LYS A 368 -4.58 -16.48 -5.65
N ASP A 369 -3.32 -16.12 -5.38
CA ASP A 369 -2.98 -15.14 -4.35
C ASP A 369 -3.53 -13.76 -4.70
N ALA A 370 -3.33 -13.32 -5.94
CA ALA A 370 -3.87 -12.06 -6.42
C ALA A 370 -5.41 -12.03 -6.33
N TYR A 371 -6.07 -13.13 -6.71
CA TYR A 371 -7.53 -13.22 -6.69
C TYR A 371 -8.08 -13.20 -5.26
N ALA A 372 -7.48 -13.95 -4.33
CA ALA A 372 -7.90 -13.98 -2.93
C ALA A 372 -7.67 -12.63 -2.23
N LEU A 373 -6.47 -12.05 -2.36
CA LEU A 373 -6.12 -10.78 -1.72
C LEU A 373 -6.92 -9.60 -2.29
N LYS A 374 -7.29 -9.64 -3.58
CA LYS A 374 -8.24 -8.68 -4.17
C LYS A 374 -9.59 -8.69 -3.47
N GLU A 375 -10.12 -9.87 -3.11
CA GLU A 375 -11.40 -9.97 -2.40
C GLU A 375 -11.29 -9.38 -0.98
N VAL A 376 -10.15 -9.58 -0.29
CA VAL A 376 -9.89 -8.92 1.01
C VAL A 376 -9.92 -7.40 0.87
N VAL A 377 -9.27 -6.84 -0.15
CA VAL A 377 -9.33 -5.38 -0.44
C VAL A 377 -10.76 -4.94 -0.73
N ALA A 378 -11.55 -5.75 -1.44
CA ALA A 378 -12.95 -5.46 -1.71
C ALA A 378 -13.78 -5.40 -0.42
N CYS A 379 -13.55 -6.33 0.51
CA CYS A 379 -14.18 -6.32 1.83
C CYS A 379 -13.81 -5.04 2.61
N LEU A 380 -12.52 -4.66 2.66
CA LEU A 380 -12.08 -3.41 3.29
C LEU A 380 -12.79 -2.16 2.71
N LEU A 381 -12.94 -2.14 1.39
CA LEU A 381 -13.49 -1.00 0.66
C LEU A 381 -15.00 -0.87 0.82
N TYR A 382 -15.73 -1.99 0.76
CA TYR A 382 -17.19 -1.98 0.58
C TYR A 382 -17.98 -2.51 1.77
N GLN A 383 -17.37 -3.28 2.68
CA GLN A 383 -18.06 -3.71 3.90
C GLN A 383 -17.78 -2.68 5.02
N PRO A 384 -18.81 -2.01 5.56
CA PRO A 384 -18.61 -0.86 6.45
C PRO A 384 -17.74 -1.17 7.66
N LYS A 385 -17.97 -2.30 8.33
CA LYS A 385 -17.32 -2.70 9.60
C LYS A 385 -16.23 -3.75 9.44
N TYR A 386 -15.85 -4.07 8.21
CA TYR A 386 -14.86 -5.11 7.98
C TYR A 386 -13.44 -4.61 8.26
N VAL A 387 -12.71 -5.41 9.02
CA VAL A 387 -11.25 -5.39 9.16
C VAL A 387 -10.79 -6.85 9.22
N LEU A 388 -9.62 -7.14 8.65
CA LEU A 388 -9.01 -8.46 8.72
C LEU A 388 -8.44 -8.65 10.13
N GLN A 389 -9.05 -9.53 10.92
CA GLN A 389 -8.62 -9.82 12.29
C GLN A 389 -7.26 -10.50 12.31
N LEU A 390 -6.50 -10.29 13.39
CA LEU A 390 -5.10 -10.74 13.53
C LEU A 390 -4.15 -10.17 12.45
N PHE A 391 -4.56 -9.11 11.75
CA PHE A 391 -3.71 -8.40 10.78
C PHE A 391 -3.63 -6.90 11.09
N LEU A 392 -3.62 -6.57 12.38
CA LEU A 392 -3.60 -5.22 12.93
C LEU A 392 -2.28 -4.98 13.66
N CYS A 393 -1.86 -3.73 13.78
CA CYS A 393 -0.69 -3.35 14.58
C CYS A 393 -0.79 -3.83 16.03
N SER A 394 -2.01 -3.84 16.59
CA SER A 394 -2.29 -4.33 17.94
C SER A 394 -2.13 -5.84 18.11
N ALA A 395 -2.10 -6.60 17.00
CA ALA A 395 -1.90 -8.04 16.99
C ALA A 395 -0.44 -8.43 16.66
N LEU A 396 0.47 -7.44 16.61
CA LEU A 396 1.88 -7.70 16.34
C LEU A 396 2.63 -8.05 17.62
N THR A 397 3.55 -9.02 17.54
CA THR A 397 4.56 -9.25 18.57
C THR A 397 5.53 -8.06 18.67
N LYS A 398 6.40 -8.07 19.68
CA LYS A 398 7.46 -7.04 19.81
C LYS A 398 8.40 -6.99 18.60
N GLU A 399 8.58 -8.13 17.95
CA GLU A 399 9.38 -8.32 16.74
C GLU A 399 8.61 -7.94 15.46
N GLY A 400 7.35 -7.55 15.57
CA GLY A 400 6.52 -7.13 14.44
C GLY A 400 5.79 -8.26 13.72
N ARG A 401 5.71 -9.46 14.31
CA ARG A 401 5.07 -10.65 13.71
C ARG A 401 3.59 -10.71 13.98
N ILE A 402 2.83 -11.32 13.08
CA ILE A 402 1.42 -11.65 13.33
C ILE A 402 1.33 -12.83 14.31
N GLU A 403 0.70 -12.62 15.47
CA GLU A 403 0.39 -13.69 16.43
C GLU A 403 -0.64 -14.69 15.89
#